data_AF-A0A960IG87-F1
#
_entry.id   AF-A0A960IG87-F1
#
_cell.length_a   1.000
_cell.length_b   1.000
_cell.length_c   1.000
_cell.angle_alpha   90.00
_cell.angle_beta   90.00
_cell.angle_gamma   90.00
#
_symmetry.space_group_name_H-M   'P 1'
#
loop_
_entity.id
_entity.type
_entity.pdbx_description
1 polymer ?
#
loop_
_entity_poly.entity_id
_entity_poly.type
_entity_poly.pdbx_seq_one_letter_code
_entity_poly.pdbx_strand_id
1 'polypeptide(L)'
;MTDVISTSTPAPVAPSASPDAALRQRALVGAGIRAAFGVATLVAPGPASRLFGFPKAHNNGSARFMARLFGVRELAMAALVVTALDDTERLGHACAISAAVDVGDAVVAAGTWRRGEGLRMASALTMLAGAAGAATWLDLLRRLDD
;
A
#
# COMPACT_ATOMS: atom_id res chain seq x y z
N MET A 1 3.84 -38.97 -54.20
CA MET A 1 3.01 -38.42 -53.10
C MET A 1 3.90 -38.42 -51.87
N THR A 2 4.50 -37.29 -51.58
CA THR A 2 5.48 -37.13 -50.50
C THR A 2 4.92 -36.04 -49.60
N ASP A 3 4.31 -36.46 -48.49
CA ASP A 3 3.77 -35.55 -47.49
C ASP A 3 4.94 -34.84 -46.79
N VAL A 4 5.07 -33.55 -47.06
CA VAL A 4 6.00 -32.67 -46.38
C VAL A 4 5.43 -32.38 -45.00
N ILE A 5 5.98 -33.05 -43.99
CA ILE A 5 5.68 -32.78 -42.58
C ILE A 5 6.17 -31.37 -42.26
N SER A 6 5.23 -30.43 -42.20
CA SER A 6 5.48 -29.06 -41.77
C SER A 6 5.75 -29.06 -40.26
N THR A 7 7.03 -28.99 -39.88
CA THR A 7 7.46 -28.84 -38.50
C THR A 7 7.34 -27.37 -38.09
N SER A 8 6.17 -26.97 -37.59
CA SER A 8 6.00 -25.67 -36.95
C SER A 8 6.93 -25.60 -35.73
N THR A 9 7.93 -24.72 -35.80
CA THR A 9 8.76 -24.40 -34.63
C THR A 9 7.86 -23.80 -33.55
N PRO A 10 7.75 -24.41 -32.36
CA PRO A 10 6.93 -23.85 -31.29
C PRO A 10 7.48 -22.47 -30.91
N ALA A 11 6.57 -21.50 -30.76
CA ALA A 11 6.92 -20.14 -30.36
C ALA A 11 7.64 -20.15 -29.01
N PRO A 12 8.66 -19.29 -28.81
CA PRO A 12 9.38 -19.21 -27.54
C PRO A 12 8.42 -18.86 -26.41
N VAL A 13 8.34 -19.75 -25.42
CA VAL A 13 7.55 -19.52 -24.20
C VAL A 13 8.25 -18.41 -23.42
N ALA A 14 7.54 -17.30 -23.19
CA ALA A 14 8.06 -16.19 -22.40
C ALA A 14 8.45 -16.71 -20.99
N PRO A 15 9.62 -16.33 -20.45
CA PRO A 15 10.05 -16.80 -19.14
C PRO A 15 9.04 -16.35 -18.08
N SER A 16 8.41 -17.31 -17.40
CA SER A 16 7.63 -17.04 -16.20
C SER A 16 8.55 -16.42 -15.15
N ALA A 17 8.20 -15.25 -14.61
CA ALA A 17 8.97 -14.63 -13.54
C ALA A 17 9.16 -15.64 -12.39
N SER A 18 10.35 -15.67 -11.78
CA SER A 18 10.57 -16.47 -10.59
C SER A 18 9.59 -16.03 -9.48
N PRO A 19 9.13 -16.94 -8.60
CA PRO A 19 8.26 -16.59 -7.48
C PRO A 19 8.75 -15.36 -6.70
N ASP A 20 10.06 -15.24 -6.49
CA ASP A 20 10.71 -14.11 -5.82
C ASP A 20 10.52 -12.78 -6.57
N ALA A 21 10.60 -12.79 -7.90
CA ALA A 21 10.42 -11.57 -8.69
C ALA A 21 8.98 -11.05 -8.59
N ALA A 22 7.99 -11.94 -8.53
CA ALA A 22 6.60 -11.56 -8.35
C ALA A 22 6.33 -10.96 -6.96
N LEU A 23 6.92 -11.53 -5.90
CA LEU A 23 6.82 -10.98 -4.54
C LEU A 23 7.48 -9.61 -4.42
N ARG A 24 8.69 -9.46 -4.98
CA ARG A 24 9.40 -8.17 -5.02
C ARG A 24 8.59 -7.11 -5.76
N GLN A 25 8.01 -7.46 -6.91
CA GLN A 25 7.16 -6.54 -7.67
C GLN A 25 5.94 -6.10 -6.86
N ARG A 26 5.27 -7.01 -6.16
CA ARG A 26 4.12 -6.67 -5.30
C ARG A 26 4.53 -5.76 -4.13
N ALA A 27 5.64 -6.05 -3.47
CA ALA A 27 6.16 -5.22 -2.38
C ALA A 27 6.53 -3.81 -2.88
N LEU A 28 7.14 -3.71 -4.07
CA LEU A 28 7.41 -2.44 -4.76
C LEU A 28 6.14 -1.66 -5.08
N VAL A 29 5.11 -2.32 -5.61
CA VAL A 29 3.81 -1.68 -5.89
C VAL A 29 3.20 -1.15 -4.59
N GLY A 30 3.20 -1.93 -3.52
CA GLY A 30 2.72 -1.50 -2.20
C GLY A 30 3.50 -0.30 -1.65
N ALA A 31 4.83 -0.32 -1.75
CA ALA A 31 5.69 0.80 -1.36
C ALA A 31 5.42 2.04 -2.21
N GLY A 32 5.20 1.88 -3.51
CA GLY A 32 4.87 2.96 -4.44
C GLY A 32 3.53 3.62 -4.11
N ILE A 33 2.50 2.83 -3.78
CA ILE A 33 1.18 3.35 -3.36
C ILE A 33 1.34 4.17 -2.07
N ARG A 34 2.08 3.66 -1.08
CA ARG A 34 2.39 4.41 0.14
C ARG A 34 3.11 5.72 -0.14
N ALA A 35 4.16 5.66 -0.95
CA ALA A 35 4.91 6.85 -1.32
C ALA A 35 4.00 7.89 -2.00
N ALA A 36 3.07 7.46 -2.86
CA ALA A 36 2.10 8.36 -3.49
C ALA A 36 1.18 9.05 -2.47
N PHE A 37 0.64 8.32 -1.49
CA PHE A 37 -0.12 8.92 -0.38
C PHE A 37 0.73 9.88 0.46
N GLY A 38 1.97 9.48 0.74
CA GLY A 38 2.95 10.27 1.47
C GLY A 38 3.22 11.62 0.81
N VAL A 39 3.58 11.60 -0.47
CA VAL A 39 3.81 12.82 -1.27
C VAL A 39 2.53 13.67 -1.36
N ALA A 40 1.38 13.06 -1.65
CA ALA A 40 0.13 13.79 -1.81
C ALA A 40 -0.26 14.57 -0.53
N THR A 41 -0.15 13.94 0.63
CA THR A 41 -0.48 14.56 1.92
C THR A 41 0.58 15.55 2.40
N LEU A 42 1.85 15.37 2.01
CA LEU A 42 2.93 16.29 2.32
C LEU A 42 2.84 17.61 1.52
N VAL A 43 2.64 17.50 0.20
CA VAL A 43 2.63 18.62 -0.74
C VAL A 43 1.28 19.33 -0.78
N ALA A 44 0.18 18.56 -0.77
CA ALA A 44 -1.17 19.08 -0.96
C ALA A 44 -2.15 18.54 0.11
N PRO A 45 -1.92 18.82 1.42
CA PRO A 45 -2.74 18.25 2.49
C PRO A 45 -4.22 18.62 2.37
N GLY A 46 -4.56 19.84 1.97
CA GLY A 46 -5.96 20.27 1.81
C GLY A 46 -6.72 19.46 0.75
N PRO A 47 -6.24 19.42 -0.52
CA PRO A 47 -6.79 18.52 -1.54
C PRO A 47 -6.80 17.05 -1.12
N ALA A 48 -5.70 16.53 -0.55
CA ALA A 48 -5.62 15.14 -0.12
C ALA A 48 -6.68 14.80 0.94
N SER A 49 -6.82 15.60 2.01
CA SER A 49 -7.86 15.38 3.01
C SER A 49 -9.28 15.42 2.43
N ARG A 50 -9.53 16.29 1.44
CA ARG A 50 -10.85 16.31 0.76
C ARG A 50 -11.11 15.05 -0.04
N LEU A 51 -10.09 14.49 -0.70
CA LEU A 51 -10.21 13.20 -1.41
C LEU A 51 -10.55 12.07 -0.43
N PHE A 52 -9.98 12.11 0.77
CA PHE A 52 -10.34 11.23 1.87
C PHE A 52 -11.65 11.63 2.57
N GLY A 53 -12.50 12.50 1.99
CA GLY A 53 -13.83 12.78 2.52
C GLY A 53 -13.87 13.66 3.78
N PHE A 54 -12.78 14.34 4.15
CA PHE A 54 -12.81 15.31 5.25
C PHE A 54 -13.57 16.60 4.86
N PRO A 55 -14.41 17.15 5.75
CA PRO A 55 -15.12 18.40 5.48
C PRO A 55 -14.17 19.58 5.26
N LYS A 56 -14.52 20.50 4.35
CA LYS A 56 -13.75 21.74 4.11
C LYS A 56 -13.56 22.57 5.39
N ALA A 57 -14.56 22.57 6.27
CA ALA A 57 -14.50 23.30 7.55
C ALA A 57 -13.38 22.80 8.48
N HIS A 58 -12.91 21.56 8.32
CA HIS A 58 -11.85 20.98 9.14
C HIS A 58 -10.44 21.24 8.56
N ASN A 59 -10.34 21.91 7.41
CA ASN A 59 -9.06 22.20 6.75
C ASN A 59 -8.35 23.43 7.38
N ASN A 60 -7.96 23.29 8.64
CA ASN A 60 -7.21 24.28 9.42
C ASN A 60 -5.70 23.96 9.49
N GLY A 61 -4.92 24.84 10.13
CA GLY A 61 -3.46 24.70 10.25
C GLY A 61 -3.03 23.39 10.92
N SER A 62 -3.69 23.01 12.02
CA SER A 62 -3.41 21.78 12.76
C SER A 62 -3.69 20.53 11.92
N ALA A 63 -4.81 20.48 11.22
CA ALA A 63 -5.14 19.36 10.32
C ALA A 63 -4.11 19.22 9.19
N ARG A 64 -3.65 20.33 8.61
CA ARG A 64 -2.61 20.32 7.57
C ARG A 64 -1.25 19.90 8.11
N PHE A 65 -0.92 20.27 9.34
CA PHE A 65 0.30 19.82 10.00
C PHE A 65 0.26 18.30 10.24
N MET A 66 -0.83 17.80 10.80
CA MET A 66 -1.03 16.35 11.00
C MET A 66 -1.02 15.56 9.70
N ALA A 67 -1.64 16.06 8.63
CA ALA A 67 -1.59 15.43 7.31
C ALA A 67 -0.15 15.34 6.76
N ARG A 68 0.70 16.33 7.02
CA ARG A 68 2.12 16.26 6.62
C ARG A 68 2.91 15.26 7.44
N LEU A 69 2.66 15.16 8.74
CA LEU A 69 3.29 14.14 9.59
C LEU A 69 2.89 12.72 9.15
N PHE A 70 1.60 12.51 8.84
CA PHE A 70 1.14 11.30 8.18
C PHE A 70 1.93 11.05 6.89
N GLY A 71 2.09 12.08 6.06
CA GLY A 71 2.84 11.95 4.81
C GLY A 71 4.30 11.52 4.99
N VAL A 72 4.99 12.09 5.99
CA VAL A 72 6.36 11.69 6.36
C VAL A 72 6.41 10.23 6.79
N ARG A 73 5.44 9.77 7.60
CA ARG A 73 5.34 8.37 8.03
C ARG A 73 5.19 7.42 6.83
N GLU A 74 4.31 7.75 5.88
CA GLU A 74 4.11 6.90 4.68
C GLU A 74 5.37 6.82 3.81
N LEU A 75 6.11 7.93 3.67
CA LEU A 75 7.39 7.94 2.96
C LEU A 75 8.45 7.10 3.67
N ALA A 76 8.54 7.19 5.00
CA ALA A 76 9.46 6.37 5.78
C ALA A 76 9.13 4.88 5.67
N MET A 77 7.85 4.51 5.71
CA MET A 77 7.40 3.12 5.53
C MET A 77 7.66 2.61 4.11
N ALA A 78 7.47 3.43 3.08
CA ALA A 78 7.82 3.07 1.72
C ALA A 78 9.34 2.84 1.58
N ALA A 79 10.16 3.73 2.15
CA ALA A 79 11.61 3.58 2.15
C ALA A 79 12.06 2.30 2.88
N LEU A 80 11.45 1.99 4.04
CA LEU A 80 11.71 0.77 4.79
C LEU A 80 11.54 -0.47 3.91
N VAL A 81 10.41 -0.58 3.20
CA VAL A 81 10.13 -1.69 2.28
C VAL A 81 11.16 -1.75 1.15
N VAL A 82 11.44 -0.61 0.50
CA VAL A 82 12.40 -0.55 -0.62
C VAL A 82 13.80 -1.00 -0.20
N THR A 83 14.27 -0.57 0.97
CA THR A 83 15.60 -0.96 1.48
C THR A 83 15.69 -2.42 1.92
N ALA A 84 14.56 -3.12 2.01
CA ALA A 84 14.48 -4.52 2.43
C ALA A 84 14.26 -5.49 1.25
N LEU A 85 14.13 -5.01 0.01
CA LEU A 85 13.75 -5.86 -1.14
C LEU A 85 14.73 -6.99 -1.47
N ASP A 86 15.98 -6.86 -1.08
CA ASP A 86 17.05 -7.83 -1.33
C ASP A 86 17.27 -8.81 -0.16
N ASP A 87 16.48 -8.71 0.90
CA ASP A 87 16.62 -9.50 2.13
C ASP A 87 15.23 -9.93 2.62
N THR A 88 14.92 -11.22 2.46
CA THR A 88 13.61 -11.80 2.79
C THR A 88 13.22 -11.59 4.25
N GLU A 89 14.17 -11.73 5.19
CA GLU A 89 13.90 -11.56 6.62
C GLU A 89 13.57 -10.09 6.93
N ARG A 90 14.38 -9.16 6.40
CA ARG A 90 14.10 -7.72 6.56
C ARG A 90 12.80 -7.32 5.87
N LEU A 91 12.47 -7.91 4.73
CA LEU A 91 11.22 -7.66 4.03
C LEU A 91 10.03 -8.15 4.84
N GLY A 92 10.13 -9.34 5.46
CA GLY A 92 9.14 -9.86 6.40
C GLY A 92 8.87 -8.88 7.55
N HIS A 93 9.92 -8.36 8.19
CA HIS A 93 9.78 -7.34 9.23
C HIS A 93 9.13 -6.05 8.69
N ALA A 94 9.53 -5.57 7.52
CA ALA A 94 8.94 -4.39 6.90
C ALA A 94 7.44 -4.58 6.59
N CYS A 95 7.05 -5.77 6.11
CA CYS A 95 5.66 -6.16 5.89
C CYS A 95 4.87 -6.22 7.21
N ALA A 96 5.43 -6.80 8.27
CA ALA A 96 4.77 -6.88 9.57
C ALA A 96 4.51 -5.49 10.18
N ILE A 97 5.49 -4.60 10.17
CA ILE A 97 5.35 -3.21 10.65
C ILE A 97 4.31 -2.46 9.80
N SER A 98 4.37 -2.63 8.49
CA SER A 98 3.39 -2.07 7.54
C SER A 98 1.97 -2.51 7.84
N ALA A 99 1.76 -3.81 8.05
CA ALA A 99 0.45 -4.36 8.41
C ALA A 99 -0.05 -3.76 9.74
N ALA A 100 0.82 -3.67 10.74
CA ALA A 100 0.47 -3.12 12.05
C ALA A 100 0.01 -1.66 11.97
N VAL A 101 0.71 -0.82 11.19
CA VAL A 101 0.32 0.58 10.96
C VAL A 101 -1.05 0.66 10.30
N ASP A 102 -1.28 -0.09 9.23
CA ASP A 102 -2.53 -0.05 8.47
C ASP A 102 -3.73 -0.57 9.29
N VAL A 103 -3.53 -1.60 10.13
CA VAL A 103 -4.52 -2.06 11.11
C VAL A 103 -4.80 -0.97 12.13
N GLY A 104 -3.77 -0.30 12.65
CA GLY A 104 -3.91 0.81 13.58
C GLY A 104 -4.76 1.95 13.01
N ASP A 105 -4.49 2.36 11.78
CA ASP A 105 -5.26 3.39 11.08
C ASP A 105 -6.73 2.96 10.89
N ALA A 106 -6.98 1.70 10.51
CA ALA A 106 -8.34 1.17 10.39
C ALA A 106 -9.09 1.14 11.73
N VAL A 107 -8.43 0.78 12.84
CA VAL A 107 -9.01 0.76 14.18
C VAL A 107 -9.36 2.18 14.65
N VAL A 108 -8.45 3.14 14.45
CA VAL A 108 -8.69 4.54 14.81
C VAL A 108 -9.89 5.08 14.03
N ALA A 109 -9.94 4.83 12.72
CA ALA A 109 -11.04 5.26 11.86
C ALA A 109 -12.38 4.61 12.25
N ALA A 110 -12.39 3.32 12.60
CA ALA A 110 -13.58 2.63 13.12
C ALA A 110 -14.06 3.24 14.45
N GLY A 111 -13.13 3.60 15.34
CA GLY A 111 -13.43 4.29 16.59
C GLY A 111 -14.05 5.68 16.36
N THR A 112 -13.56 6.44 15.39
CA THR A 112 -14.14 7.74 15.01
C THR A 112 -15.52 7.58 14.40
N TRP A 113 -15.74 6.57 13.54
CA TRP A 113 -17.06 6.27 13.00
C TRP A 113 -18.06 5.97 14.11
N ARG A 114 -17.70 5.10 15.06
CA ARG A 114 -18.56 4.69 16.18
C ARG A 114 -18.95 5.86 17.10
N ARG A 115 -18.05 6.83 17.29
CA ARG A 115 -18.30 8.02 18.11
C ARG A 115 -19.19 9.08 17.44
N GLY A 116 -19.46 8.96 16.13
CA GLY A 116 -20.37 9.87 15.43
C GLY A 116 -19.83 11.29 15.26
N GLU A 117 -18.51 11.47 15.17
CA GLU A 117 -17.83 12.78 15.13
C GLU A 117 -18.02 13.58 13.81
N GLY A 118 -19.06 13.27 13.03
CA GLY A 118 -19.34 13.93 11.75
C GLY A 118 -18.37 13.58 10.62
N LEU A 119 -17.46 12.62 10.84
CA LEU A 119 -16.41 12.20 9.90
C LEU A 119 -16.71 10.87 9.21
N ARG A 120 -17.99 10.57 8.90
CA ARG A 120 -18.40 9.25 8.39
C ARG A 120 -17.64 8.87 7.11
N MET A 121 -17.69 9.71 6.07
CA MET A 121 -17.01 9.41 4.80
C MET A 121 -15.50 9.21 5.01
N ALA A 122 -14.85 10.10 5.77
CA ALA A 122 -13.43 9.98 6.05
C ALA A 122 -13.05 8.72 6.83
N SER A 123 -13.86 8.36 7.82
CA SER A 123 -13.68 7.14 8.59
C SER A 123 -13.85 5.91 7.70
N ALA A 124 -14.88 5.86 6.85
CA ALA A 124 -15.08 4.72 5.94
C ALA A 124 -13.93 4.55 4.93
N LEU A 125 -13.49 5.64 4.28
CA LEU A 125 -12.39 5.58 3.32
C LEU A 125 -11.07 5.21 3.99
N THR A 126 -10.81 5.71 5.20
CA THR A 126 -9.60 5.38 5.96
C THR A 126 -9.63 3.93 6.45
N MET A 127 -10.77 3.45 6.94
CA MET A 127 -10.96 2.03 7.28
C MET A 127 -10.72 1.13 6.08
N LEU A 128 -11.28 1.47 4.91
CA LEU A 128 -11.12 0.68 3.70
C LEU A 128 -9.66 0.65 3.25
N ALA A 129 -8.99 1.81 3.22
CA ALA A 129 -7.59 1.91 2.85
C ALA A 129 -6.68 1.12 3.82
N GLY A 130 -6.88 1.29 5.13
CA GLY A 130 -6.14 0.55 6.15
C GLY A 130 -6.39 -0.97 6.09
N ALA A 131 -7.63 -1.40 5.91
CA ALA A 131 -7.94 -2.83 5.77
C ALA A 131 -7.31 -3.44 4.49
N ALA A 132 -7.38 -2.73 3.36
CA ALA A 132 -6.78 -3.18 2.11
C ALA A 132 -5.25 -3.22 2.18
N GLY A 133 -4.64 -2.20 2.78
CA GLY A 133 -3.20 -2.15 3.03
C GLY A 133 -2.76 -3.32 3.92
N ALA A 134 -3.38 -3.46 5.10
CA ALA A 134 -3.08 -4.55 6.03
C ALA A 134 -3.20 -5.93 5.37
N ALA A 135 -4.27 -6.18 4.61
CA ALA A 135 -4.45 -7.44 3.89
C ALA A 135 -3.33 -7.70 2.87
N THR A 136 -2.88 -6.66 2.16
CA THR A 136 -1.78 -6.76 1.18
C THR A 136 -0.48 -7.16 1.88
N TRP A 137 -0.13 -6.51 3.00
CA TRP A 137 1.11 -6.82 3.72
C TRP A 137 1.09 -8.16 4.42
N LEU A 138 -0.08 -8.59 4.93
CA LEU A 138 -0.25 -9.92 5.53
C LEU A 138 -0.20 -11.04 4.47
N ASP A 139 -0.74 -10.82 3.27
CA ASP A 139 -0.57 -11.78 2.15
C ASP A 139 0.91 -11.90 1.76
N LEU A 140 1.61 -10.77 1.64
CA LEU A 140 3.06 -10.79 1.37
C LEU A 140 3.84 -11.49 2.47
N LEU A 141 3.56 -11.20 3.75
CA LEU A 141 4.24 -11.82 4.88
C LEU A 141 4.08 -13.35 4.85
N ARG A 142 2.85 -13.85 4.68
CA ARG A 142 2.59 -15.30 4.60
C ARG A 142 3.36 -15.97 3.48
N ARG A 143 3.46 -15.33 2.31
CA ARG A 143 4.18 -15.88 1.15
C ARG A 143 5.70 -15.85 1.29
N LEU A 144 6.23 -15.06 2.22
CA LEU A 144 7.67 -15.06 2.52
C LEU A 144 8.05 -16.19 3.49
N ASP A 145 7.06 -16.74 4.21
CA ASP A 145 7.23 -17.87 5.13
C ASP A 145 7.07 -19.24 4.45
N ASP A 146 6.50 -19.28 3.23
CA ASP A 146 6.29 -20.49 2.39
C ASP A 146 7.54 -20.86 1.59
#